data_AF-A0A2G1Z0E3-F1
#
_entry.id   AF-A0A2G1Z0E3-F1
#
_cell.length_a   1.000
_cell.length_b   1.000
_cell.length_c   1.000
_cell.angle_alpha   90.00
_cell.angle_beta   90.00
_cell.angle_gamma   90.00
#
_symmetry.space_group_name_H-M   'P 1'
#
loop_
_entity.id
_entity.type
_entity.pdbx_description
1 polymer ?
#
loop_
_entity_poly.entity_id
_entity_poly.type
_entity_poly.pdbx_seq_one_letter_code
_entity_poly.pdbx_strand_id
1 'polypeptide(L)' 'MLGNTGTLISFRVGAEDAPFLAGEFAPNITAQDLINLPNYDMYIKLMIDGMPSRPFSASPLLAVESSSMQKT' A
#
# COMPACT_ATOMS: atom_id res chain seq x y z
N MET A 1 -12.56 -7.73 11.51
CA MET A 1 -11.11 -7.78 11.77
C MET A 1 -10.51 -8.85 10.90
N LEU A 2 -9.40 -8.56 10.22
CA LEU A 2 -8.68 -9.53 9.37
C LEU A 2 -7.70 -10.34 10.23
N GLY A 3 -8.21 -11.06 11.23
CA GLY A 3 -7.43 -11.65 12.32
C GLY A 3 -6.36 -12.67 11.94
N ASN A 4 -6.30 -13.12 10.67
CA ASN A 4 -5.37 -14.13 10.19
C ASN A 4 -4.55 -13.66 8.96
N THR A 5 -4.61 -12.38 8.58
CA THR A 5 -3.89 -11.87 7.41
C THR A 5 -2.54 -11.32 7.85
N GLY A 6 -1.45 -12.01 7.47
CA GLY A 6 -0.09 -11.57 7.80
C GLY A 6 0.30 -10.29 7.04
N THR A 7 0.38 -10.38 5.72
CA THR A 7 0.73 -9.23 4.86
C THR A 7 -0.54 -8.58 4.32
N LEU A 8 -0.65 -7.27 4.49
CA LEU A 8 -1.76 -6.48 3.97
C LEU A 8 -1.23 -5.42 3.01
N ILE A 9 -1.82 -5.36 1.82
CA ILE A 9 -1.59 -4.32 0.83
C ILE A 9 -2.93 -3.69 0.53
N SER A 10 -3.05 -2.38 0.68
CA SER A 10 -4.24 -1.62 0.32
C SER A 10 -3.89 -0.55 -0.69
N PHE A 11 -4.65 -0.53 -1.77
CA PHE A 11 -4.73 0.64 -2.64
C PHE A 11 -5.76 1.63 -2.07
N ARG A 12 -6.02 2.70 -2.82
CA ARG A 12 -7.11 3.63 -2.51
C ARG A 12 -8.42 2.88 -2.33
N VAL A 13 -9.14 3.22 -1.26
CA VAL A 13 -10.47 2.66 -0.95
C VAL A 13 -11.51 3.74 -0.74
N GLY A 14 -12.79 3.34 -0.79
CA GLY A 14 -13.92 4.24 -0.54
C GLY A 14 -14.07 4.61 0.94
N ALA A 15 -14.85 5.66 1.21
CA ALA A 15 -15.07 6.16 2.57
C ALA A 15 -15.76 5.16 3.50
N GLU A 16 -16.54 4.23 2.94
CA GLU A 16 -17.24 3.18 3.70
C GLU A 16 -16.26 2.10 4.22
N ASP A 17 -15.30 1.68 3.40
CA ASP A 17 -14.34 0.62 3.73
C ASP A 17 -13.12 1.13 4.51
N ALA A 18 -12.78 2.42 4.36
CA ALA A 18 -11.57 3.00 4.93
C ALA A 18 -11.45 2.86 6.45
N PRO A 19 -12.50 3.08 7.27
CA PRO A 19 -12.40 2.91 8.73
C PRO A 19 -12.06 1.48 9.15
N PHE A 20 -12.58 0.48 8.42
CA PHE A 20 -12.32 -0.93 8.70
C PHE A 20 -10.86 -1.29 8.40
N LEU A 21 -10.33 -0.83 7.26
CA LEU A 21 -8.95 -1.09 6.86
C LEU A 21 -7.94 -0.28 7.69
N ALA A 22 -8.26 0.97 8.05
CA ALA A 22 -7.39 1.80 8.88
C ALA A 22 -7.07 1.16 10.23
N GLY A 23 -8.00 0.37 10.79
CA GLY A 23 -7.77 -0.40 12.02
C GLY A 23 -6.59 -1.37 11.91
N GLU A 24 -6.33 -1.94 10.75
CA GLU A 24 -5.22 -2.88 10.52
C GLU A 24 -3.87 -2.18 10.34
N PHE A 25 -3.89 -0.90 9.93
CA PHE A 25 -2.72 -0.04 9.75
C PHE A 25 -2.50 0.96 10.90
N ALA A 26 -3.35 0.91 11.93
CA ALA A 26 -3.23 1.77 13.10
C ALA A 26 -1.90 1.51 13.85
N PRO A 27 -1.30 2.55 14.46
CA PRO A 27 -1.75 3.94 14.51
C PRO A 27 -1.24 4.81 13.34
N ASN A 28 -0.50 4.24 12.39
CA ASN A 28 0.30 5.02 11.43
C ASN A 28 -0.52 5.60 10.28
N ILE A 29 -1.53 4.88 9.80
CA ILE A 29 -2.34 5.27 8.65
C ILE A 29 -3.78 5.45 9.10
N THR A 30 -4.39 6.57 8.71
CA THR A 30 -5.79 6.88 9.02
C THR A 30 -6.72 6.48 7.88
N ALA A 31 -8.03 6.45 8.16
CA ALA A 31 -9.03 6.25 7.11
C ALA A 31 -8.95 7.34 6.01
N GLN A 32 -8.63 8.58 6.40
CA GLN A 32 -8.51 9.69 5.45
C GLN A 32 -7.35 9.48 4.47
N ASP A 33 -6.23 8.93 4.96
CA ASP A 33 -5.06 8.63 4.13
C ASP A 33 -5.37 7.55 3.09
N LEU A 34 -6.16 6.54 3.45
CA LEU A 34 -6.61 5.49 2.55
C LEU A 34 -7.58 6.00 1.47
N ILE A 35 -8.43 6.96 1.81
CA ILE A 35 -9.38 7.60 0.87
C ILE A 35 -8.65 8.50 -0.13
N ASN A 36 -7.65 9.24 0.37
CA ASN A 36 -6.90 10.25 -0.40
C ASN A 36 -5.66 9.67 -1.09
N LEU A 37 -5.41 8.36 -0.99
CA LEU A 37 -4.25 7.73 -1.58
C LEU A 37 -4.22 7.98 -3.10
N PRO A 38 -3.09 8.45 -3.68
CA PRO A 38 -2.98 8.63 -5.11
C PRO A 38 -3.25 7.34 -5.88
N ASN A 39 -3.71 7.46 -7.12
CA ASN A 39 -3.93 6.31 -7.96
C ASN A 39 -2.62 5.53 -8.12
N TYR A 40 -2.72 4.20 -8.07
CA TYR A 40 -1.61 3.24 -8.18
C TYR A 40 -0.67 3.16 -6.98
N ASP A 41 -0.68 4.13 -6.05
CA ASP A 41 0.05 4.03 -4.79
C ASP A 41 -0.66 3.07 -3.82
N MET A 42 0.13 2.51 -2.90
CA MET A 42 -0.34 1.50 -1.95
C MET A 42 0.24 1.71 -0.55
N TYR A 43 -0.53 1.37 0.47
CA TYR A 43 -0.04 1.15 1.82
C TYR A 43 0.17 -0.33 2.07
N ILE A 44 1.31 -0.66 2.67
CA ILE A 44 1.76 -2.03 2.90
C ILE A 44 2.09 -2.21 4.37
N LYS A 45 1.56 -3.28 4.95
CA LYS A 45 2.01 -3.88 6.21
C LYS A 45 2.52 -5.26 5.87
N LEU A 46 3.83 -5.40 5.78
CA LEU A 46 4.49 -6.61 5.30
C LEU A 46 4.90 -7.50 6.47
N MET A 47 4.73 -8.81 6.35
CA MET A 47 5.40 -9.74 7.26
C MET A 47 6.86 -9.90 6.83
N ILE A 48 7.78 -9.55 7.72
CA ILE A 48 9.22 -9.70 7.53
C ILE A 48 9.71 -10.62 8.64
N ASP A 49 10.29 -11.76 8.26
CA ASP A 49 10.81 -12.77 9.19
C ASP A 49 9.77 -13.21 10.27
N GLY A 50 8.52 -13.36 9.85
CA GLY A 50 7.41 -13.78 10.72
C GLY A 50 6.87 -12.69 11.65
N MET A 51 7.37 -11.46 11.55
CA MET A 51 6.88 -10.31 12.32
C MET A 51 6.25 -9.25 11.41
N PRO A 52 5.16 -8.60 11.83
CA PRO A 52 4.56 -7.51 11.05
C PRO A 52 5.47 -6.28 11.06
N SER A 53 5.71 -5.71 9.89
CA SER A 53 6.39 -4.44 9.74
C SER A 53 5.51 -3.29 10.24
N ARG A 54 6.14 -2.13 10.50
CA ARG A 54 5.39 -0.87 10.52
C ARG A 54 4.81 -0.62 9.13
N PRO A 55 3.56 -0.13 9.01
CA PRO A 55 3.00 0.26 7.72
C PRO A 55 3.89 1.28 6.99
N PHE A 56 4.00 1.15 5.67
CA PHE A 56 4.73 2.08 4.81
C PHE A 56 4.01 2.26 3.48
N SER A 57 4.23 3.38 2.81
CA SER A 57 3.75 3.62 1.44
C SER A 57 4.72 3.05 0.42
N ALA A 58 4.19 2.62 -0.72
CA ALA A 58 4.97 2.21 -1.87
C ALA A 58 4.29 2.65 -3.16
N SER A 59 5.11 2.95 -4.17
CA SER A 59 4.67 3.24 -5.53
C SER A 59 5.10 2.08 -6.44
N PRO A 60 4.29 1.75 -7.46
CA PRO A 60 4.61 0.66 -8.36
C PRO A 60 5.78 1.06 -9.26
N LEU A 61 6.61 0.08 -9.60
CA LEU A 61 7.58 0.26 -10.66
C LEU A 61 6.83 0.23 -12.00
N LEU A 62 6.65 1.40 -12.61
CA LEU A 62 6.15 1.50 -13.97
C LEU A 62 7.23 1.02 -14.94
N ALA A 63 6.83 0.29 -15.99
CA ALA A 63 7.74 -0.11 -17.04
C ALA A 63 8.38 1.15 -17.65
N VAL A 64 9.68 1.32 -17.42
CA VAL A 64 10.48 2.23 -18.22
C VAL A 64 10.60 1.55 -19.58
N GLU A 65 9.95 2.09 -20.62
CA GLU A 65 10.33 1.70 -21.98
C GLU A 65 11.82 2.00 -22.12
N SER A 66 12.62 0.94 -22.24
CA SER A 66 14.06 1.03 -22.48
C SER A 66 14.30 1.74 -23.81
N SER A 67 14.32 3.07 -23.77
CA SER A 67 14.74 3.93 -24.86
C SER A 67 16.25 3.82 -25.02
N SER A 68 16.72 2.67 -25.51
CA SER A 68 18.08 2.50 -26.03
C SER A 68 18.04 2.48 -27.55
N MET A 69 17.47 3.55 -28.13
CA MET A 69 17.81 3.97 -29.48
C MET A 69 19.04 4.88 -29.39
N GLN A 70 20.22 4.28 -29.26
CA GLN A 70 21.44 4.91 -29.77
C GLN A 70 21.98 4.04 -30.89
N LYS A 71 21.46 4.32 -32.08
CA LYS A 71 22.07 3.97 -33.34
C LYS A 71 23.22 4.95 -33.56
N THR A 72 24.47 4.48 -33.56
CA THR A 72 25.56 5.03 -34.36
C THR A 72 26.56 3.91 -34.62
#